data_AF-A0AAI8M9R8-F1
#
_entry.id   AF-A0AAI8M9R8-F1
#
_cell.length_a   1.000
_cell.length_b   1.000
_cell.length_c   1.000
_cell.angle_alpha   90.00
_cell.angle_beta   90.00
_cell.angle_gamma   90.00
#
_symmetry.space_group_name_H-M   'P 1'
#
loop_
_entity.id
_entity.type
_entity.pdbx_description
1 polymer ?
#
loop_
_entity_poly.entity_id
_entity_poly.type
_entity_poly.pdbx_seq_one_letter_code
_entity_poly.pdbx_strand_id
1 'polypeptide(L)'
;MRKRASEFFEGLSVAELVRESHRNLWVSDWSRIADEYRAFAESARAGGSIQVAREAWLCSLTALEVARNLSCPGDPASTDLADKVGINLKGLEEDSGPAIERVTIDGFDQGSLAGYFLPAFRDGPSAPVVICVSDEDVTLGSMMSRLLPASRRRNMSLLLVDAGHSSVRRPAKPEHVLRCWLDYLEARPDVDSRRIAVYGEGAAASHASGLALQDRRTAAAVCDGGIVAPIMRRASLRWMTGVEPGVRDETPAGSSLPSRRIPCPLLVIAGTRSMVTEEDALELQAFYRQAEADCSTVVPNCIPHPLGEVENFVTVDDVIFEWLASKLGTVRELDPVTYL
;
A
#
# COMPACT_ATOMS: atom_id res chain seq x y z
N MET A 1 12.53 11.54 8.43
CA MET A 1 11.14 11.67 8.90
C MET A 1 10.49 10.35 9.31
N ARG A 2 10.44 9.32 8.44
CA ARG A 2 9.76 8.04 8.72
C ARG A 2 10.04 7.44 10.11
N LYS A 3 11.30 7.37 10.55
CA LYS A 3 11.67 6.92 11.91
C LYS A 3 10.94 7.69 13.03
N ARG A 4 10.90 9.02 12.94
CA ARG A 4 10.20 9.90 13.90
C ARG A 4 8.69 9.64 13.91
N ALA A 5 8.10 9.37 12.74
CA ALA A 5 6.69 9.04 12.63
C ALA A 5 6.39 7.66 13.26
N SER A 6 7.25 6.66 13.03
CA SER A 6 7.10 5.34 13.67
C SER A 6 7.21 5.42 15.20
N GLU A 7 8.24 6.09 15.72
CA GLU A 7 8.42 6.32 17.17
C GLU A 7 7.22 7.06 17.79
N PHE A 8 6.61 7.99 17.05
CA PHE A 8 5.39 8.67 17.48
C PHE A 8 4.22 7.68 17.64
N PHE A 9 3.97 6.83 16.65
CA PHE A 9 2.89 5.82 16.74
C PHE A 9 3.15 4.78 17.83
N GLU A 10 4.41 4.38 18.06
CA GLU A 10 4.77 3.47 19.16
C GLU A 10 4.52 4.08 20.55
N GLY A 11 4.64 5.41 20.66
CA GLY A 11 4.39 6.14 21.91
C GLY A 11 2.94 6.58 22.12
N LEU A 12 2.04 6.37 21.15
CA LEU A 12 0.65 6.81 21.25
C LEU A 12 -0.11 5.99 22.31
N SER A 13 -0.87 6.68 23.16
CA SER A 13 -1.79 6.05 24.10
C SER A 13 -3.24 6.18 23.67
N VAL A 14 -4.05 5.14 23.93
CA VAL A 14 -5.51 5.16 23.71
C VAL A 14 -6.16 6.34 24.45
N ALA A 15 -5.72 6.61 25.68
CA ALA A 15 -6.30 7.66 26.52
C ALA A 15 -6.14 9.07 25.94
N GLU A 16 -5.01 9.33 25.27
CA GLU A 16 -4.76 10.60 24.58
C GLU A 16 -5.46 10.63 23.23
N LEU A 17 -5.46 9.52 22.49
CA LEU A 17 -6.12 9.44 21.19
C LEU A 17 -7.64 9.58 21.28
N VAL A 18 -8.27 9.12 22.36
CA VAL A 18 -9.72 9.30 22.60
C VAL A 18 -10.08 10.78 22.78
N ARG A 19 -9.17 11.61 23.30
CA ARG A 19 -9.44 13.03 23.57
C ARG A 19 -9.31 13.82 22.27
N GLU A 20 -10.45 14.30 21.77
CA GLU A 20 -10.52 15.13 20.56
C GLU A 20 -9.55 16.33 20.58
N SER A 21 -9.44 17.01 21.72
CA SER A 21 -8.50 18.14 21.87
C SER A 21 -7.03 17.73 21.68
N HIS A 22 -6.61 16.58 22.19
CA HIS A 22 -5.24 16.08 22.01
C HIS A 22 -5.01 15.64 20.56
N ARG A 23 -5.98 14.94 19.96
CA ARG A 23 -5.93 14.51 18.56
C ARG A 23 -5.78 15.71 17.62
N ASN A 24 -6.60 16.75 17.80
CA ASN A 24 -6.55 17.97 16.99
C ASN A 24 -5.23 18.72 17.16
N LEU A 25 -4.65 18.73 18.36
CA LEU A 25 -3.30 19.26 18.60
C LEU A 25 -2.25 18.48 17.79
N TRP A 26 -2.29 17.15 17.79
CA TRP A 26 -1.35 16.36 16.99
C TRP A 26 -1.54 16.54 15.49
N VAL A 27 -2.78 16.58 15.00
CA VAL A 27 -3.06 16.88 13.57
C VAL A 27 -2.46 18.24 13.20
N SER A 28 -2.64 19.25 14.06
CA SER A 28 -2.07 20.59 13.86
C SER A 28 -0.54 20.58 13.89
N ASP A 29 0.08 19.89 14.84
CA ASP A 29 1.54 19.79 14.97
C ASP A 29 2.17 19.06 13.79
N TRP A 30 1.61 17.94 13.36
CA TRP A 30 2.08 17.20 12.18
C TRP A 30 1.86 17.97 10.89
N SER A 31 0.76 18.71 10.77
CA SER A 31 0.53 19.63 9.65
C SER A 31 1.57 20.75 9.62
N ARG A 32 1.93 21.33 10.77
CA ARG A 32 3.00 22.33 10.87
C ARG A 32 4.36 21.76 10.48
N ILE A 33 4.68 20.54 10.93
CA ILE A 33 5.91 19.84 10.53
C ILE A 33 5.95 19.67 9.00
N ALA A 34 4.83 19.28 8.38
CA ALA A 34 4.75 19.20 6.93
C ALA A 34 5.01 20.56 6.25
N ASP A 35 4.38 21.63 6.74
CA ASP A 35 4.57 22.99 6.22
C ASP A 35 6.04 23.47 6.35
N GLU A 36 6.72 23.13 7.46
CA GLU A 36 8.15 23.40 7.66
C GLU A 36 9.03 22.67 6.64
N TYR A 37 8.77 21.38 6.38
CA TYR A 37 9.51 20.61 5.39
C TYR A 37 9.21 21.05 3.95
N ARG A 38 7.99 21.48 3.64
CA ARG A 38 7.68 22.14 2.36
C ARG A 38 8.53 23.39 2.16
N ALA A 39 8.51 24.31 3.13
CA ALA A 39 9.29 25.55 3.04
C ALA A 39 10.79 25.27 2.91
N PHE A 40 11.28 24.24 3.60
CA PHE A 40 12.65 23.77 3.46
C PHE A 40 12.94 23.20 2.06
N ALA A 41 12.00 22.43 1.48
CA ALA A 41 12.14 21.90 0.13
C ALA A 41 12.22 23.01 -0.93
N GLU A 42 11.32 24.00 -0.85
CA GLU A 42 11.32 25.18 -1.72
C GLU A 42 12.61 26.00 -1.61
N SER A 43 13.10 26.18 -0.38
CA SER A 43 14.37 26.88 -0.12
C SER A 43 15.57 26.11 -0.68
N ALA A 44 15.61 24.77 -0.49
CA ALA A 44 16.66 23.91 -1.03
C ALA A 44 16.64 23.91 -2.57
N ARG A 45 15.45 23.92 -3.17
CA ARG A 45 15.27 24.04 -4.63
C ARG A 45 15.80 25.37 -5.14
N ALA A 46 15.43 26.49 -4.52
CA ALA A 46 15.93 27.82 -4.88
C ALA A 46 17.46 27.93 -4.72
N GLY A 47 18.04 27.22 -3.75
CA GLY A 47 19.48 27.08 -3.57
C GLY A 47 20.17 26.06 -4.50
N GLY A 48 19.45 25.43 -5.44
CA GLY A 48 20.00 24.47 -6.41
C GLY A 48 20.25 23.05 -5.87
N SER A 49 19.85 22.76 -4.62
CA SER A 49 20.07 21.46 -3.97
C SER A 49 18.90 20.51 -4.20
N ILE A 50 18.71 20.05 -5.45
CA ILE A 50 17.55 19.23 -5.87
C ILE A 50 17.38 17.95 -5.04
N GLN A 51 18.46 17.26 -4.70
CA GLN A 51 18.35 16.03 -3.90
C GLN A 51 17.85 16.30 -2.47
N VAL A 52 18.23 17.44 -1.89
CA VAL A 52 17.75 17.88 -0.57
C VAL A 52 16.29 18.29 -0.66
N ALA A 53 15.90 19.00 -1.72
CA ALA A 53 14.51 19.38 -1.97
C ALA A 53 13.60 18.14 -2.06
N ARG A 54 14.00 17.14 -2.87
CA ARG A 54 13.28 15.85 -2.99
C ARG A 54 13.07 15.14 -1.65
N GLU A 55 14.12 15.01 -0.83
CA GLU A 55 14.01 14.38 0.48
C GLU A 55 13.07 15.17 1.42
N ALA A 56 13.13 16.50 1.35
CA ALA A 56 12.27 17.38 2.13
C ALA A 56 10.79 17.25 1.73
N TRP A 57 10.48 17.14 0.43
CA TRP A 57 9.14 16.82 -0.05
C TRP A 57 8.63 15.48 0.48
N LEU A 58 9.44 14.42 0.44
CA LEU A 58 9.07 13.11 0.99
C LEU A 58 8.85 13.16 2.51
N CYS A 59 9.63 13.96 3.23
CA CYS A 59 9.44 14.20 4.66
C CYS A 59 8.12 14.92 4.94
N SER A 60 7.77 15.93 4.13
CA SER A 60 6.49 16.63 4.23
C SER A 60 5.31 15.69 3.98
N LEU A 61 5.36 14.89 2.91
CA LEU A 61 4.32 13.89 2.60
C LEU A 61 4.15 12.86 3.72
N THR A 62 5.25 12.41 4.33
CA THR A 62 5.19 11.50 5.49
C THR A 62 4.47 12.16 6.67
N ALA A 63 4.74 13.45 6.95
CA ALA A 63 4.10 14.18 8.04
C ALA A 63 2.60 14.43 7.78
N LEU A 64 2.22 14.73 6.53
CA LEU A 64 0.82 14.84 6.11
C LEU A 64 0.09 13.51 6.26
N GLU A 65 0.74 12.40 5.95
CA GLU A 65 0.17 11.07 6.13
C GLU A 65 -0.06 10.74 7.61
N VAL A 66 0.84 11.15 8.51
CA VAL A 66 0.59 11.04 9.97
C VAL A 66 -0.63 11.86 10.37
N ALA A 67 -0.71 13.12 9.94
CA ALA A 67 -1.86 13.98 10.23
C ALA A 67 -3.17 13.35 9.71
N ARG A 68 -3.16 12.82 8.49
CA ARG A 68 -4.31 12.14 7.87
C ARG A 68 -4.78 10.93 8.68
N ASN A 69 -3.86 10.08 9.15
CA ASN A 69 -4.21 8.91 9.97
C ASN A 69 -4.77 9.30 11.35
N LEU A 70 -4.47 10.50 11.85
CA LEU A 70 -5.04 11.02 13.08
C LEU A 70 -6.34 11.79 12.86
N SER A 71 -6.65 12.21 11.63
CA SER A 71 -7.86 12.96 11.29
C SER A 71 -9.11 12.06 11.20
N CYS A 72 -10.29 12.67 11.33
CA CYS A 72 -11.56 11.96 11.24
C CYS A 72 -12.23 12.18 9.88
N PRO A 73 -12.89 11.16 9.30
CA PRO A 73 -13.65 11.33 8.07
C PRO A 73 -14.70 12.44 8.20
N GLY A 74 -14.71 13.38 7.24
CA GLY A 74 -15.66 14.51 7.23
C GLY A 74 -15.21 15.76 7.99
N ASP A 75 -14.04 15.76 8.63
CA ASP A 75 -13.44 16.97 9.20
C ASP A 75 -13.03 17.94 8.07
N PRO A 76 -13.36 19.24 8.13
CA PRO A 76 -12.83 20.25 7.19
C PRO A 76 -11.29 20.25 7.09
N ALA A 77 -10.57 19.81 8.14
CA ALA A 77 -9.14 19.60 8.08
C ALA A 77 -8.72 18.56 7.02
N SER A 78 -9.59 17.62 6.66
CA SER A 78 -9.33 16.61 5.63
C SER A 78 -9.16 17.23 4.24
N THR A 79 -9.90 18.30 3.92
CA THR A 79 -9.76 19.00 2.63
C THR A 79 -8.45 19.79 2.58
N ASP A 80 -8.09 20.49 3.66
CA ASP A 80 -6.80 21.19 3.77
C ASP A 80 -5.62 20.22 3.62
N LEU A 81 -5.70 19.04 4.26
CA LEU A 81 -4.67 18.01 4.12
C LEU A 81 -4.56 17.50 2.68
N ALA A 82 -5.68 17.27 1.99
CA ALA A 82 -5.67 16.83 0.60
C ALA A 82 -5.02 17.88 -0.33
N ASP A 83 -5.35 19.15 -0.14
CA ASP A 83 -4.75 20.26 -0.89
C ASP A 83 -3.24 20.36 -0.62
N LYS A 84 -2.82 20.22 0.65
CA LYS A 84 -1.41 20.17 1.03
C LYS A 84 -0.69 18.98 0.38
N VAL A 85 -1.30 17.80 0.33
CA VAL A 85 -0.73 16.64 -0.37
C VAL A 85 -0.55 16.96 -1.85
N GLY A 86 -1.56 17.51 -2.51
CA GLY A 86 -1.49 17.91 -3.92
C GLY A 86 -0.36 18.90 -4.22
N ILE A 87 -0.18 19.91 -3.37
CA ILE A 87 0.92 20.89 -3.50
C ILE A 87 2.29 20.21 -3.37
N ASN A 88 2.46 19.34 -2.37
CA ASN A 88 3.74 18.66 -2.13
C ASN A 88 4.07 17.65 -3.23
N LEU A 89 3.07 16.92 -3.75
CA LEU A 89 3.26 16.02 -4.88
C LEU A 89 3.68 16.80 -6.13
N LYS A 90 3.04 17.93 -6.42
CA LYS A 90 3.42 18.79 -7.55
C LYS A 90 4.86 19.32 -7.39
N GLY A 91 5.23 19.80 -6.19
CA GLY A 91 6.59 20.24 -5.91
C GLY A 91 7.61 19.11 -6.09
N LEU A 92 7.27 17.91 -5.63
CA LEU A 92 8.10 16.72 -5.81
C LEU A 92 8.24 16.32 -7.28
N GLU A 93 7.16 16.36 -8.08
CA GLU A 93 7.18 16.09 -9.53
C GLU A 93 8.12 17.06 -10.26
N GLU A 94 8.00 18.36 -9.98
CA GLU A 94 8.84 19.39 -10.59
C GLU A 94 10.33 19.20 -10.27
N ASP A 95 10.65 18.79 -9.04
CA ASP A 95 12.03 18.54 -8.63
C ASP A 95 12.54 17.15 -9.00
N SER A 96 11.66 16.16 -9.15
CA SER A 96 11.98 14.80 -9.56
C SER A 96 12.17 14.67 -11.08
N GLY A 97 11.68 15.65 -11.85
CA GLY A 97 11.72 15.62 -13.31
C GLY A 97 10.80 14.52 -13.86
N PRO A 98 11.13 13.87 -15.00
CA PRO A 98 10.31 12.82 -15.62
C PRO A 98 10.26 11.51 -14.81
N ALA A 99 10.58 11.52 -13.51
CA ALA A 99 10.56 10.34 -12.65
C ALA A 99 9.15 9.92 -12.20
N ILE A 100 8.08 10.64 -12.59
CA ILE A 100 6.71 10.16 -12.41
C ILE A 100 6.02 10.27 -13.77
N GLU A 101 5.85 9.14 -14.43
CA GLU A 101 5.24 9.04 -15.76
C GLU A 101 3.74 8.82 -15.60
N ARG A 102 2.92 9.71 -16.17
CA ARG A 102 1.49 9.46 -16.34
C ARG A 102 1.33 8.48 -17.51
N VAL A 103 0.85 7.29 -17.20
CA VAL A 103 0.68 6.22 -18.18
C VAL A 103 -0.78 6.09 -18.53
N THR A 104 -1.05 5.99 -19.82
CA THR A 104 -2.37 5.68 -20.36
C THR A 104 -2.25 4.49 -21.31
N ILE A 105 -2.97 3.41 -21.04
CA ILE A 105 -3.01 2.21 -21.88
C ILE A 105 -4.42 1.97 -22.42
N ASP A 106 -4.52 1.18 -23.49
CA ASP A 106 -5.79 0.68 -23.99
C ASP A 106 -6.20 -0.56 -23.18
N GLY A 107 -7.28 -0.44 -22.40
CA GLY A 107 -7.91 -1.55 -21.68
C GLY A 107 -8.89 -2.36 -22.54
N PHE A 108 -8.84 -2.19 -23.87
CA PHE A 108 -9.72 -2.81 -24.85
C PHE A 108 -11.19 -2.51 -24.54
N ASP A 109 -11.96 -3.54 -24.16
CA ASP A 109 -13.37 -3.43 -23.80
C ASP A 109 -13.63 -2.53 -22.57
N GLN A 110 -12.59 -2.20 -21.80
CA GLN A 110 -12.68 -1.35 -20.61
C GLN A 110 -12.40 0.14 -20.87
N GLY A 111 -12.05 0.48 -22.11
CA GLY A 111 -11.63 1.82 -22.48
C GLY A 111 -10.22 2.13 -21.99
N SER A 112 -9.89 3.40 -21.98
CA SER A 112 -8.54 3.85 -21.62
C SER A 112 -8.31 3.74 -20.11
N LEU A 113 -7.24 3.06 -19.72
CA LEU A 113 -6.81 2.91 -18.33
C LEU A 113 -5.69 3.90 -18.05
N ALA A 114 -5.74 4.58 -16.91
CA ALA A 114 -4.75 5.55 -16.49
C ALA A 114 -4.07 5.11 -15.19
N GLY A 115 -2.77 5.42 -15.06
CA GLY A 115 -1.98 5.12 -13.88
C GLY A 115 -0.73 6.01 -13.80
N TYR A 116 0.04 5.84 -12.74
CA TYR A 116 1.31 6.53 -12.54
C TYR A 116 2.44 5.50 -12.44
N PHE A 117 3.44 5.60 -13.31
CA PHE A 117 4.64 4.79 -13.25
C PHE A 117 5.79 5.60 -12.64
N LEU A 118 6.35 5.07 -11.56
CA LEU A 118 7.45 5.65 -10.83
C LEU A 118 8.66 4.71 -11.02
N PRO A 119 9.64 5.05 -11.87
CA PRO A 119 10.78 4.19 -12.11
C PRO A 119 11.66 4.11 -10.86
N ALA A 120 12.29 2.94 -10.69
CA ALA A 120 13.29 2.75 -9.65
C ALA A 120 14.43 3.77 -9.80
N PHE A 121 14.95 4.25 -8.68
CA PHE A 121 16.16 5.07 -8.65
C PHE A 121 17.41 4.20 -8.90
N ARG A 122 17.62 3.76 -10.14
CA ARG A 122 18.76 2.92 -10.55
C ARG A 122 19.36 3.40 -11.88
N ASP A 123 20.65 3.11 -12.04
CA ASP A 123 21.40 3.22 -13.30
C ASP A 123 21.47 1.88 -14.06
N GLY A 124 20.48 0.99 -13.88
CA GLY A 124 20.43 -0.34 -14.52
C GLY A 124 19.49 -0.38 -15.73
N PRO A 125 19.62 -1.37 -16.64
CA PRO A 125 18.79 -1.46 -17.83
C PRO A 125 17.32 -1.80 -17.52
N SER A 126 17.05 -2.51 -16.42
CA SER A 126 15.70 -2.82 -15.95
C SER A 126 15.63 -2.97 -14.44
N ALA A 127 14.45 -2.75 -13.87
CA ALA A 127 14.18 -2.89 -12.43
C ALA A 127 12.92 -3.73 -12.16
N PRO A 128 12.83 -4.40 -10.98
CA PRO A 128 11.57 -4.96 -10.51
C PRO A 128 10.50 -3.88 -10.39
N VAL A 129 9.25 -4.28 -10.51
CA VAL A 129 8.11 -3.37 -10.40
C VAL A 129 7.02 -3.96 -9.51
N VAL A 130 6.34 -3.09 -8.77
CA VAL A 130 5.15 -3.44 -7.99
C VAL A 130 3.95 -2.71 -8.59
N ILE A 131 2.93 -3.46 -9.02
CA ILE A 131 1.62 -2.90 -9.32
C ILE A 131 0.92 -2.64 -8.00
N CYS A 132 0.73 -1.38 -7.63
CA CYS A 132 0.00 -0.98 -6.43
C CYS A 132 -1.43 -0.59 -6.82
N VAL A 133 -2.40 -1.35 -6.36
CA VAL A 133 -3.82 -1.16 -6.63
C VAL A 133 -4.46 -0.45 -5.44
N SER A 134 -4.96 0.76 -5.64
CA SER A 134 -5.61 1.54 -4.58
C SER A 134 -7.00 1.01 -4.26
N ASP A 135 -7.45 1.22 -3.03
CA ASP A 135 -8.84 1.00 -2.65
C ASP A 135 -9.78 2.06 -3.26
N GLU A 136 -11.09 1.81 -3.27
CA GLU A 136 -12.10 2.70 -3.87
C GLU A 136 -12.09 4.11 -3.23
N ASP A 137 -11.84 4.17 -1.92
CA ASP A 137 -11.80 5.41 -1.14
C ASP A 137 -10.41 6.09 -1.14
N VAL A 138 -9.41 5.50 -1.80
CA VAL A 138 -8.02 6.02 -1.81
C VAL A 138 -7.66 6.55 -3.19
N THR A 139 -7.45 7.87 -3.26
CA THR A 139 -6.93 8.48 -4.50
C THR A 139 -5.50 8.04 -4.79
N LEU A 140 -5.14 7.92 -6.07
CA LEU A 140 -3.76 7.59 -6.47
C LEU A 140 -2.72 8.60 -5.94
N GLY A 141 -3.11 9.87 -5.79
CA GLY A 141 -2.25 10.88 -5.15
C GLY A 141 -1.96 10.55 -3.69
N SER A 142 -2.99 10.15 -2.93
CA SER A 142 -2.84 9.73 -1.53
C SER A 142 -2.03 8.44 -1.39
N MET A 143 -2.23 7.47 -2.29
CA MET A 143 -1.42 6.26 -2.32
C MET A 143 0.05 6.60 -2.64
N MET A 144 0.28 7.47 -3.63
CA MET A 144 1.60 7.94 -4.02
C MET A 144 2.32 8.64 -2.86
N SER A 145 1.63 9.53 -2.14
CA SER A 145 2.23 10.26 -1.01
C SER A 145 2.70 9.34 0.12
N ARG A 146 2.00 8.22 0.35
CA ARG A 146 2.36 7.23 1.37
C ARG A 146 3.47 6.28 0.93
N LEU A 147 3.33 5.68 -0.26
CA LEU A 147 4.21 4.60 -0.73
C LEU A 147 5.55 5.09 -1.29
N LEU A 148 5.62 6.31 -1.83
CA LEU A 148 6.84 6.84 -2.42
C LEU A 148 7.98 7.01 -1.39
N PRO A 149 7.74 7.58 -0.19
CA PRO A 149 8.74 7.59 0.88
C PRO A 149 9.22 6.19 1.30
N ALA A 150 8.35 5.18 1.27
CA ALA A 150 8.67 3.80 1.70
C ALA A 150 9.51 3.03 0.67
N SER A 151 9.19 3.19 -0.62
CA SER A 151 9.87 2.48 -1.72
C SER A 151 11.26 3.05 -2.06
N ARG A 152 11.56 4.29 -1.64
CA ARG A 152 12.72 5.08 -2.10
C ARG A 152 14.08 4.38 -2.01
N ARG A 153 14.26 3.47 -1.04
CA ARG A 153 15.54 2.78 -0.75
C ARG A 153 15.61 1.35 -1.25
N ARG A 154 14.56 0.85 -1.92
CA ARG A 154 14.39 -0.58 -2.22
C ARG A 154 14.56 -0.93 -3.70
N ASN A 155 14.97 0.04 -4.52
CA ASN A 155 15.42 -0.15 -5.91
C ASN A 155 14.40 -0.91 -6.79
N MET A 156 13.12 -0.59 -6.62
CA MET A 156 12.00 -1.10 -7.40
C MET A 156 11.16 0.06 -7.94
N SER A 157 10.57 -0.15 -9.11
CA SER A 157 9.59 0.75 -9.72
C SER A 157 8.21 0.49 -9.10
N LEU A 158 7.34 1.49 -9.13
CA LEU A 158 5.93 1.36 -8.74
C LEU A 158 5.04 1.70 -9.92
N LEU A 159 3.96 0.96 -10.11
CA LEU A 159 2.86 1.32 -10.99
C LEU A 159 1.61 1.48 -10.13
N LEU A 160 1.16 2.71 -9.93
CA LEU A 160 -0.03 3.02 -9.15
C LEU A 160 -1.25 3.04 -10.06
N VAL A 161 -2.26 2.23 -9.75
CA VAL A 161 -3.48 2.06 -10.54
C VAL A 161 -4.69 1.99 -9.63
N ASP A 162 -5.82 2.43 -10.15
CA ASP A 162 -7.11 2.32 -9.47
C ASP A 162 -7.61 0.86 -9.55
N ALA A 163 -8.34 0.39 -8.52
CA ALA A 163 -9.00 -0.91 -8.52
C ALA A 163 -10.00 -1.11 -9.68
N GLY A 164 -10.38 -0.03 -10.34
CA GLY A 164 -11.06 -0.06 -11.62
C GLY A 164 -12.53 0.30 -11.49
N HIS A 165 -12.82 1.60 -11.47
CA HIS A 165 -14.09 2.11 -11.94
C HIS A 165 -13.90 2.77 -13.30
N SER A 166 -14.15 2.01 -14.37
CA SER A 166 -14.45 2.66 -15.65
C SER A 166 -15.85 3.27 -15.54
N SER A 167 -16.02 4.50 -15.98
CA SER A 167 -17.34 5.16 -16.13
C SER A 167 -18.21 4.51 -17.23
N VAL A 168 -17.84 3.30 -17.68
CA VAL A 168 -18.41 2.58 -18.82
C VAL A 168 -19.47 1.59 -18.33
N ARG A 169 -20.52 1.45 -19.14
CA ARG A 169 -21.78 0.70 -18.88
C ARG A 169 -21.63 -0.81 -18.56
N ARG A 170 -20.43 -1.38 -18.46
CA ARG A 170 -20.20 -2.76 -18.04
C ARG A 170 -19.01 -2.80 -17.07
N PRO A 171 -19.19 -3.28 -15.83
CA PRO A 171 -18.07 -3.44 -14.92
C PRO A 171 -17.07 -4.43 -15.52
N ALA A 172 -15.84 -3.96 -15.74
CA ALA A 172 -14.69 -4.83 -15.98
C ALA A 172 -14.59 -5.83 -14.84
N LYS A 173 -14.13 -7.05 -15.11
CA LYS A 173 -13.55 -7.85 -14.03
C LYS A 173 -12.22 -7.19 -13.65
N PRO A 174 -12.00 -6.76 -12.39
CA PRO A 174 -10.76 -6.07 -12.00
C PRO A 174 -9.50 -6.85 -12.36
N GLU A 175 -9.56 -8.18 -12.36
CA GLU A 175 -8.42 -9.03 -12.75
C GLU A 175 -8.05 -8.88 -14.23
N HIS A 176 -9.00 -8.56 -15.12
CA HIS A 176 -8.70 -8.27 -16.53
C HIS A 176 -7.99 -6.92 -16.68
N VAL A 177 -8.39 -5.91 -15.92
CA VAL A 177 -7.72 -4.59 -15.90
C VAL A 177 -6.27 -4.76 -15.44
N LEU A 178 -6.05 -5.51 -14.37
CA LEU A 178 -4.71 -5.79 -13.86
C LEU A 178 -3.85 -6.61 -14.83
N ARG A 179 -4.44 -7.51 -15.63
CA ARG A 179 -3.72 -8.17 -16.73
C ARG A 179 -3.26 -7.21 -17.82
N CYS A 180 -4.06 -6.19 -18.16
CA CYS A 180 -3.64 -5.18 -19.13
C CYS A 180 -2.40 -4.42 -18.62
N TRP A 181 -2.35 -4.14 -17.32
CA TRP A 181 -1.17 -3.55 -16.69
C TRP A 181 0.05 -4.50 -16.67
N LEU A 182 -0.16 -5.81 -16.45
CA LEU A 182 0.90 -6.80 -16.61
C LEU A 182 1.46 -6.83 -18.04
N ASP A 183 0.59 -6.86 -19.05
CA ASP A 183 0.99 -6.87 -20.46
C ASP A 183 1.78 -5.60 -20.83
N TYR A 184 1.33 -4.45 -20.33
CA TYR A 184 2.05 -3.19 -20.47
C TYR A 184 3.45 -3.23 -19.84
N LEU A 185 3.56 -3.71 -18.59
CA LEU A 185 4.84 -3.79 -17.89
C LEU A 185 5.80 -4.82 -18.51
N GLU A 186 5.28 -5.92 -19.05
CA GLU A 186 6.09 -6.92 -19.76
C GLU A 186 6.71 -6.37 -21.05
N ALA A 187 6.01 -5.44 -21.72
CA ALA A 187 6.51 -4.76 -22.92
C ALA A 187 7.50 -3.61 -22.62
N ARG A 188 7.64 -3.19 -21.35
CA ARG A 188 8.53 -2.09 -20.98
C ARG A 188 10.00 -2.54 -20.91
N PRO A 189 10.93 -1.85 -21.60
CA PRO A 189 12.34 -2.24 -21.60
C PRO A 189 13.06 -1.96 -20.27
N ASP A 190 12.53 -1.01 -19.48
CA ASP A 190 13.05 -0.61 -18.17
C ASP A 190 12.46 -1.43 -17.00
N VAL A 191 11.65 -2.44 -17.30
CA VAL A 191 11.03 -3.35 -16.33
C VAL A 191 11.58 -4.76 -16.51
N ASP A 192 11.90 -5.42 -15.40
CA ASP A 192 12.23 -6.84 -15.41
C ASP A 192 10.95 -7.67 -15.32
N SER A 193 10.51 -8.23 -16.45
CA SER A 193 9.26 -8.98 -16.55
C SER A 193 9.19 -10.24 -15.68
N ARG A 194 10.33 -10.73 -15.16
CA ARG A 194 10.36 -11.86 -14.20
C ARG A 194 10.18 -11.43 -12.76
N ARG A 195 10.16 -10.12 -12.49
CA ARG A 195 10.14 -9.53 -11.16
C ARG A 195 9.05 -8.47 -11.05
N ILE A 196 7.84 -8.88 -11.42
CA ILE A 196 6.61 -8.09 -11.27
C ILE A 196 5.85 -8.60 -10.03
N ALA A 197 5.64 -7.74 -9.04
CA ALA A 197 4.77 -8.02 -7.91
C ALA A 197 3.45 -7.26 -8.01
N VAL A 198 2.46 -7.70 -7.24
CA VAL A 198 1.19 -6.99 -7.07
C VAL A 198 0.95 -6.71 -5.59
N TYR A 199 0.51 -5.51 -5.28
CA TYR A 199 0.07 -5.05 -3.98
C TYR A 199 -1.35 -4.52 -4.14
N GLY A 200 -2.26 -4.94 -3.27
CA GLY A 200 -3.58 -4.31 -3.17
C GLY A 200 -3.89 -3.96 -1.72
N GLU A 201 -4.49 -2.78 -1.52
CA GLU A 201 -4.99 -2.33 -0.21
C GLU A 201 -6.53 -2.41 -0.13
N GLY A 202 -7.05 -2.67 1.07
CA GLY A 202 -8.49 -2.74 1.33
C GLY A 202 -9.23 -3.72 0.42
N ALA A 203 -10.27 -3.26 -0.27
CA ALA A 203 -11.02 -4.11 -1.21
C ALA A 203 -10.15 -4.58 -2.39
N ALA A 204 -9.16 -3.78 -2.81
CA ALA A 204 -8.28 -4.08 -3.93
C ALA A 204 -7.30 -5.24 -3.67
N ALA A 205 -7.05 -5.58 -2.41
CA ALA A 205 -6.26 -6.75 -2.01
C ALA A 205 -6.83 -8.07 -2.57
N SER A 206 -8.15 -8.11 -2.74
CA SER A 206 -8.82 -9.23 -3.41
C SER A 206 -8.50 -9.32 -4.90
N HIS A 207 -8.46 -8.19 -5.61
CA HIS A 207 -8.11 -8.14 -7.02
C HIS A 207 -6.64 -8.51 -7.23
N ALA A 208 -5.75 -8.07 -6.33
CA ALA A 208 -4.34 -8.44 -6.33
C ALA A 208 -4.13 -9.96 -6.18
N SER A 209 -4.79 -10.58 -5.19
CA SER A 209 -4.76 -12.04 -5.02
C SER A 209 -5.42 -12.79 -6.17
N GLY A 210 -6.53 -12.27 -6.72
CA GLY A 210 -7.21 -12.83 -7.87
C GLY A 210 -6.35 -12.83 -9.14
N LEU A 211 -5.57 -11.76 -9.35
CA LEU A 211 -4.56 -11.69 -10.40
C LEU A 211 -3.48 -12.75 -10.18
N ALA A 212 -2.88 -12.78 -8.99
CA ALA A 212 -1.79 -13.69 -8.64
C ALA A 212 -2.21 -15.17 -8.76
N LEU A 213 -3.47 -15.49 -8.43
CA LEU A 213 -4.02 -16.84 -8.57
C LEU A 213 -4.14 -17.28 -10.04
N GLN A 214 -4.43 -16.36 -10.95
CA GLN A 214 -4.75 -16.67 -12.34
C GLN A 214 -3.59 -16.42 -13.32
N ASP A 215 -2.65 -15.53 -12.99
CA ASP A 215 -1.54 -15.14 -13.85
C ASP A 215 -0.19 -15.40 -13.17
N ARG A 216 0.58 -16.30 -13.78
CA ARG A 216 1.87 -16.79 -13.25
C ARG A 216 3.03 -15.80 -13.44
N ARG A 217 2.83 -14.70 -14.15
CA ARG A 217 3.85 -13.64 -14.28
C ARG A 217 4.08 -12.90 -12.96
N THR A 218 3.12 -12.97 -12.04
CA THR A 218 3.21 -12.37 -10.72
C THR A 218 4.24 -13.12 -9.86
N ALA A 219 5.37 -12.48 -9.58
CA ALA A 219 6.48 -13.04 -8.79
C ALA A 219 6.21 -13.01 -7.28
N ALA A 220 5.40 -12.08 -6.80
CA ALA A 220 4.97 -11.98 -5.40
C ALA A 220 3.66 -11.20 -5.28
N ALA A 221 2.85 -11.52 -4.27
CA ALA A 221 1.59 -10.82 -4.00
C ALA A 221 1.51 -10.33 -2.55
N VAL A 222 1.11 -9.09 -2.35
CA VAL A 222 0.79 -8.50 -1.06
C VAL A 222 -0.68 -8.17 -1.01
N CYS A 223 -1.35 -8.72 0.00
CA CYS A 223 -2.77 -8.59 0.26
C CYS A 223 -2.94 -7.84 1.58
N ASP A 224 -3.05 -6.52 1.49
CA ASP A 224 -3.27 -5.65 2.64
C ASP A 224 -4.77 -5.36 2.76
N GLY A 225 -5.51 -6.14 3.55
CA GLY A 225 -6.95 -5.89 3.72
C GLY A 225 -7.91 -6.94 3.15
N GLY A 226 -7.45 -7.96 2.42
CA GLY A 226 -8.36 -8.92 1.75
C GLY A 226 -7.69 -9.96 0.83
N ILE A 227 -8.33 -11.12 0.62
CA ILE A 227 -7.85 -12.19 -0.30
C ILE A 227 -9.04 -12.77 -1.09
N VAL A 228 -8.86 -13.06 -2.38
CA VAL A 228 -9.87 -13.70 -3.24
C VAL A 228 -10.15 -15.15 -2.79
N ALA A 229 -11.44 -15.47 -2.64
CA ALA A 229 -12.07 -16.75 -2.27
C ALA A 229 -12.29 -16.95 -0.73
N PRO A 230 -13.06 -17.98 -0.30
CA PRO A 230 -14.19 -17.98 0.67
C PRO A 230 -14.03 -17.24 2.01
N ILE A 231 -12.79 -16.97 2.44
CA ILE A 231 -12.46 -16.03 3.53
C ILE A 231 -13.13 -14.67 3.26
N MET A 232 -13.03 -14.15 2.03
CA MET A 232 -13.71 -12.91 1.62
C MET A 232 -15.23 -12.98 1.77
N ARG A 233 -15.86 -14.11 1.41
CA ARG A 233 -17.33 -14.23 1.47
C ARG A 233 -17.81 -14.23 2.92
N ARG A 234 -17.08 -14.86 3.85
CA ARG A 234 -17.39 -14.84 5.29
C ARG A 234 -17.03 -13.50 5.93
N ALA A 235 -15.89 -12.92 5.56
CA ALA A 235 -15.46 -11.61 6.00
C ALA A 235 -16.42 -10.50 5.59
N SER A 236 -16.83 -10.45 4.31
CA SER A 236 -17.86 -9.52 3.83
C SER A 236 -19.20 -9.77 4.52
N LEU A 237 -19.60 -11.03 4.76
CA LEU A 237 -20.82 -11.34 5.52
C LEU A 237 -20.73 -10.88 6.99
N ARG A 238 -19.59 -11.07 7.66
CA ARG A 238 -19.34 -10.60 9.04
C ARG A 238 -19.35 -9.07 9.12
N TRP A 239 -18.63 -8.41 8.22
CA TRP A 239 -18.55 -6.95 8.12
C TRP A 239 -19.92 -6.30 7.84
N MET A 240 -20.72 -6.88 6.94
CA MET A 240 -22.06 -6.36 6.61
C MET A 240 -23.11 -6.61 7.71
N THR A 241 -22.95 -7.66 8.52
CA THR A 241 -24.01 -8.07 9.48
C THR A 241 -23.73 -7.70 10.93
N GLY A 242 -22.46 -7.41 11.30
CA GLY A 242 -22.08 -7.07 12.68
C GLY A 242 -22.29 -8.21 13.69
N VAL A 243 -22.51 -9.43 13.23
CA VAL A 243 -22.78 -10.61 14.06
C VAL A 243 -21.54 -11.51 14.13
N GLU A 244 -20.94 -11.59 15.32
CA GLU A 244 -20.11 -12.73 15.73
C GLU A 244 -20.95 -14.01 15.58
N PRO A 245 -20.49 -15.08 14.92
CA PRO A 245 -21.26 -16.31 14.84
C PRO A 245 -21.37 -16.90 16.26
N GLY A 246 -22.50 -16.64 16.90
CA GLY A 246 -22.88 -17.26 18.16
C GLY A 246 -22.88 -18.77 18.02
N VAL A 247 -22.18 -19.42 18.95
CA VAL A 247 -22.29 -20.82 19.41
C VAL A 247 -22.72 -21.85 18.35
N ARG A 248 -21.72 -22.66 17.93
CA ARG A 248 -21.84 -24.04 17.41
C ARG A 248 -23.24 -24.41 16.89
N ASP A 249 -23.45 -24.22 15.60
CA ASP A 249 -24.43 -25.01 14.87
C ASP A 249 -23.67 -26.10 14.10
N GLU A 250 -23.96 -27.36 14.41
CA GLU A 250 -23.29 -28.57 13.89
C GLU A 250 -23.70 -28.87 12.44
N THR A 251 -23.46 -27.94 11.53
CA THR A 251 -23.33 -28.25 10.10
C THR A 251 -21.85 -28.39 9.77
N PRO A 252 -21.41 -29.38 8.96
CA PRO A 252 -20.02 -29.52 8.61
C PRO A 252 -19.63 -28.30 7.78
N ALA A 253 -18.98 -27.32 8.43
CA ALA A 253 -18.41 -26.17 7.78
C ALA A 253 -17.45 -26.68 6.70
N GLY A 254 -17.83 -26.58 5.43
CA GLY A 254 -16.90 -26.78 4.32
C GLY A 254 -15.68 -25.88 4.56
N SER A 255 -14.48 -26.40 4.32
CA SER A 255 -13.22 -25.72 4.66
C SER A 255 -13.22 -24.24 4.24
N SER A 256 -12.89 -23.35 5.19
CA SER A 256 -12.70 -21.90 5.02
C SER A 256 -11.59 -21.54 4.03
N LEU A 257 -10.71 -22.50 3.76
CA LEU A 257 -9.52 -22.36 2.95
C LEU A 257 -9.83 -22.35 1.45
N PRO A 258 -9.04 -21.61 0.65
CA PRO A 258 -9.21 -21.61 -0.79
C PRO A 258 -8.94 -23.01 -1.37
N SER A 259 -9.74 -23.40 -2.36
CA SER A 259 -9.59 -24.70 -3.04
C SER A 259 -8.30 -24.81 -3.87
N ARG A 260 -7.65 -23.67 -4.15
CA ARG A 260 -6.37 -23.57 -4.85
C ARG A 260 -5.49 -22.53 -4.18
N ARG A 261 -4.19 -22.80 -4.13
CA ARG A 261 -3.18 -21.86 -3.66
C ARG A 261 -2.79 -20.90 -4.78
N ILE A 262 -2.46 -19.67 -4.38
CA ILE A 262 -1.71 -18.73 -5.20
C ILE A 262 -0.31 -19.33 -5.45
N PRO A 263 0.17 -19.37 -6.70
CA PRO A 263 1.42 -20.05 -7.06
C PRO A 263 2.69 -19.29 -6.63
N CYS A 264 2.61 -18.01 -6.33
CA CYS A 264 3.73 -17.18 -5.88
C CYS A 264 3.71 -16.93 -4.36
N PRO A 265 4.83 -16.47 -3.77
CA PRO A 265 4.87 -15.99 -2.40
C PRO A 265 3.76 -14.97 -2.10
N LEU A 266 3.10 -15.15 -0.97
CA LEU A 266 1.99 -14.32 -0.50
C LEU A 266 2.33 -13.66 0.83
N LEU A 267 2.09 -12.36 0.95
CA LEU A 267 2.08 -11.62 2.21
C LEU A 267 0.65 -11.16 2.51
N VAL A 268 0.16 -11.48 3.70
CA VAL A 268 -1.17 -11.09 4.18
C VAL A 268 -1.02 -10.11 5.33
N ILE A 269 -1.61 -8.92 5.20
CA ILE A 269 -1.77 -8.00 6.33
C ILE A 269 -3.17 -8.21 6.90
N ALA A 270 -3.20 -8.68 8.14
CA ALA A 270 -4.42 -9.06 8.84
C ALA A 270 -4.64 -8.11 10.02
N GLY A 271 -5.90 -7.84 10.33
CA GLY A 271 -6.23 -6.89 11.38
C GLY A 271 -7.62 -6.33 11.24
N THR A 272 -7.94 -5.39 12.11
CA THR A 272 -9.25 -4.78 12.28
C THR A 272 -9.66 -3.84 11.14
N ARG A 273 -8.70 -3.31 10.37
CA ARG A 273 -8.93 -2.60 9.10
C ARG A 273 -9.00 -3.53 7.88
N SER A 274 -8.72 -4.82 8.08
CA SER A 274 -8.71 -5.84 7.03
C SER A 274 -10.01 -6.65 7.09
N MET A 275 -10.50 -7.06 5.93
CA MET A 275 -11.52 -8.12 5.88
C MET A 275 -10.97 -9.44 6.45
N VAL A 276 -9.65 -9.62 6.50
CA VAL A 276 -9.00 -10.81 7.02
C VAL A 276 -8.63 -10.62 8.48
N THR A 277 -9.26 -11.42 9.35
CA THR A 277 -8.89 -11.46 10.78
C THR A 277 -7.54 -12.13 10.99
N GLU A 278 -6.92 -11.91 12.15
CA GLU A 278 -5.69 -12.63 12.53
C GLU A 278 -5.88 -14.15 12.46
N GLU A 279 -7.01 -14.67 12.95
CA GLU A 279 -7.34 -16.10 12.90
C GLU A 279 -7.40 -16.62 11.45
N ASP A 280 -8.12 -15.91 10.56
CA ASP A 280 -8.24 -16.30 9.15
C ASP A 280 -6.86 -16.30 8.45
N ALA A 281 -5.98 -15.34 8.79
CA ALA A 281 -4.65 -15.26 8.21
C ALA A 281 -3.71 -16.36 8.72
N LEU A 282 -3.80 -16.73 10.00
CA LEU A 282 -3.04 -17.84 10.58
C LEU A 282 -3.51 -19.19 10.02
N GLU A 283 -4.81 -19.39 9.84
CA GLU A 283 -5.35 -20.57 9.15
C GLU A 283 -4.79 -20.68 7.73
N LEU A 284 -4.82 -19.58 6.97
CA LEU A 284 -4.28 -19.55 5.61
C LEU A 284 -2.77 -19.82 5.59
N GLN A 285 -2.02 -19.25 6.52
CA GLN A 285 -0.58 -19.50 6.63
C GLN A 285 -0.31 -20.99 6.92
N ALA A 286 -1.08 -21.61 7.83
CA ALA A 286 -0.95 -23.03 8.12
C ALA A 286 -1.25 -23.91 6.90
N PHE A 287 -2.27 -23.56 6.11
CA PHE A 287 -2.60 -24.24 4.85
C PHE A 287 -1.47 -24.17 3.82
N TYR A 288 -0.82 -23.01 3.67
CA TYR A 288 0.32 -22.85 2.78
C TYR A 288 1.54 -23.62 3.27
N ARG A 289 1.79 -23.61 4.60
CA ARG A 289 2.90 -24.34 5.22
C ARG A 289 2.81 -25.85 5.00
N GLN A 290 1.61 -26.43 5.09
CA GLN A 290 1.37 -27.86 4.81
C GLN A 290 1.71 -28.25 3.36
N ALA A 291 1.64 -27.29 2.44
CA ALA A 291 1.94 -27.49 1.03
C ALA A 291 3.33 -26.98 0.63
N GLU A 292 4.22 -26.73 1.62
CA GLU A 292 5.57 -26.18 1.44
C GLU A 292 5.60 -24.88 0.59
N ALA A 293 4.57 -24.06 0.75
CA ALA A 293 4.39 -22.81 0.04
C ALA A 293 4.67 -21.59 0.93
N ASP A 294 5.12 -20.52 0.30
CA ASP A 294 5.52 -19.29 0.99
C ASP A 294 4.30 -18.39 1.25
N CYS A 295 3.92 -18.30 2.52
CA CYS A 295 2.88 -17.40 3.00
C CYS A 295 3.34 -16.75 4.31
N SER A 296 3.40 -15.43 4.31
CA SER A 296 3.77 -14.61 5.45
C SER A 296 2.54 -13.83 5.92
N THR A 297 2.42 -13.65 7.24
CA THR A 297 1.33 -12.88 7.86
C THR A 297 1.94 -11.78 8.72
N VAL A 298 1.39 -10.58 8.60
CA VAL A 298 1.72 -9.44 9.46
C VAL A 298 0.42 -8.96 10.09
N VAL A 299 0.45 -8.77 11.40
CA VAL A 299 -0.66 -8.20 12.17
C VAL A 299 -0.17 -6.86 12.72
N PRO A 300 -0.60 -5.73 12.13
CA PRO A 300 -0.23 -4.42 12.64
C PRO A 300 -0.77 -4.21 14.06
N ASN A 301 -0.03 -3.49 14.89
CA ASN A 301 -0.56 -2.99 16.14
C ASN A 301 -1.47 -1.79 15.85
N CYS A 302 -2.79 -2.00 15.99
CA CYS A 302 -3.80 -0.96 15.83
C CYS A 302 -4.22 -0.42 17.21
N ILE A 303 -4.24 0.90 17.34
CA ILE A 303 -4.72 1.58 18.55
C ILE A 303 -6.18 1.97 18.34
N PRO A 304 -7.13 1.33 19.03
CA PRO A 304 -8.55 1.64 18.86
C PRO A 304 -8.91 2.97 19.48
N HIS A 305 -9.82 3.70 18.86
CA HIS A 305 -10.45 4.91 19.41
C HIS A 305 -11.90 5.06 18.93
N PRO A 306 -12.71 5.98 19.50
CA PRO A 306 -14.15 6.05 19.21
C PRO A 306 -14.53 6.37 17.76
N LEU A 307 -13.58 6.77 16.92
CA LEU A 307 -13.80 7.20 15.54
C LEU A 307 -13.11 6.28 14.52
N GLY A 308 -12.55 5.15 14.99
CA GLY A 308 -11.81 4.21 14.16
C GLY A 308 -10.56 3.69 14.87
N GLU A 309 -9.53 3.43 14.10
CA GLU A 309 -8.28 2.91 14.61
C GLU A 309 -7.11 3.59 13.93
N VAL A 310 -6.03 3.73 14.69
CA VAL A 310 -4.78 4.30 14.19
C VAL A 310 -3.73 3.20 14.19
N GLU A 311 -3.14 2.96 13.04
CA GLU A 311 -2.05 2.01 12.86
C GLU A 311 -0.73 2.74 12.62
N ASN A 312 0.38 2.08 12.98
CA ASN A 312 1.70 2.54 12.58
C ASN A 312 1.97 2.17 11.11
N PHE A 313 1.38 2.93 10.18
CA PHE A 313 1.50 2.69 8.74
C PHE A 313 2.96 2.64 8.28
N VAL A 314 3.86 3.38 8.93
CA VAL A 314 5.30 3.40 8.58
C VAL A 314 5.92 2.02 8.76
N THR A 315 5.65 1.37 9.88
CA THR A 315 6.15 0.02 10.17
C THR A 315 5.55 -1.00 9.21
N VAL A 316 4.25 -0.89 8.90
CA VAL A 316 3.56 -1.77 7.94
C VAL A 316 4.17 -1.63 6.55
N ASP A 317 4.29 -0.41 6.03
CA ASP A 317 4.91 -0.10 4.75
C ASP A 317 6.36 -0.63 4.67
N ASP A 318 7.16 -0.36 5.70
CA ASP A 318 8.58 -0.73 5.70
C ASP A 318 8.74 -2.25 5.63
N VAL A 319 7.92 -3.00 6.37
CA VAL A 319 7.85 -4.47 6.34
C VAL A 319 7.38 -4.98 4.98
N ILE A 320 6.32 -4.41 4.40
CA ILE A 320 5.81 -4.78 3.08
C ILE A 320 6.89 -4.62 2.01
N PHE A 321 7.51 -3.45 1.95
CA PHE A 321 8.55 -3.19 0.95
C PHE A 321 9.83 -3.98 1.21
N GLU A 322 10.08 -4.44 2.44
CA GLU A 322 11.26 -5.24 2.77
C GLU A 322 11.06 -6.67 2.32
N TRP A 323 9.87 -7.20 2.60
CA TRP A 323 9.43 -8.48 2.10
C TRP A 323 9.41 -8.50 0.57
N LEU A 324 8.84 -7.49 -0.09
CA LEU A 324 8.88 -7.34 -1.55
C LEU A 324 10.31 -7.28 -2.07
N ALA A 325 11.18 -6.50 -1.44
CA ALA A 325 12.59 -6.42 -1.84
C ALA A 325 13.29 -7.78 -1.75
N SER A 326 12.97 -8.58 -0.73
CA SER A 326 13.48 -9.94 -0.58
C SER A 326 12.97 -10.86 -1.72
N LYS A 327 11.66 -10.87 -1.99
CA LYS A 327 11.07 -11.72 -3.04
C LYS A 327 11.48 -11.32 -4.46
N LEU A 328 11.73 -10.03 -4.69
CA LEU A 328 12.17 -9.49 -5.98
C LEU A 328 13.72 -9.43 -6.10
N GLY A 329 14.46 -9.92 -5.10
CA GLY A 329 15.92 -9.94 -5.14
C GLY A 329 16.56 -8.55 -5.28
N THR A 330 15.99 -7.54 -4.62
CA THR A 330 16.59 -6.18 -4.53
C THR A 330 17.33 -5.93 -3.22
N VAL A 331 17.18 -6.81 -2.23
CA VAL A 331 18.06 -6.83 -1.06
C VAL A 331 19.47 -7.18 -1.55
N ARG A 332 20.44 -6.28 -1.35
CA ARG A 332 21.85 -6.65 -1.47
C ARG A 332 22.09 -7.75 -0.44
N GLU A 333 22.57 -8.92 -0.86
CA GLU A 333 23.36 -9.77 0.03
C GLU A 333 24.47 -8.87 0.59
N LEU A 334 24.35 -8.48 1.86
CA LEU A 334 25.48 -7.93 2.58
C LEU A 334 26.49 -9.07 2.65
N ASP A 335 27.68 -8.88 2.06
CA ASP A 335 28.80 -9.78 2.27
C ASP A 335 28.92 -10.03 3.78
N PRO A 336 29.08 -11.29 4.24
CA PRO A 336 28.92 -11.69 5.64
C PRO A 336 29.97 -11.13 6.61
N VAL A 337 30.76 -10.13 6.20
CA VAL A 337 31.76 -9.49 7.04
C VAL A 337 31.77 -7.99 6.78
N THR A 338 31.08 -7.24 7.63
CA THR A 338 31.41 -5.84 7.91
C THR A 338 31.80 -5.77 9.38
N TYR A 339 33.11 -5.65 9.63
CA TYR A 339 33.62 -5.32 10.96
C TYR A 339 33.25 -3.86 11.27
N LEU A 340 32.66 -3.64 12.44
CA LEU A 340 32.47 -2.32 13.05
C LEU A 340 33.79 -1.74 13.53
#